data_AF-A0A7Y3XH34-F1
#
_entry.id   AF-A0A7Y3XH34-F1
#
_cell.length_a   1.000
_cell.length_b   1.000
_cell.length_c   1.000
_cell.angle_alpha   90.00
_cell.angle_beta   90.00
_cell.angle_gamma   90.00
#
_symmetry.space_group_name_H-M   'P 1'
#
loop_
_entity.id
_entity.type
_entity.pdbx_description
1 polymer ?
#
loop_
_entity_poly.entity_id
_entity_poly.type
_entity_poly.pdbx_seq_one_letter_code
_entity_poly.pdbx_strand_id
1 'polypeptide(L)'
;MRRHGNSVSCFTVMALLTLIPVIGTRATAQVLDADWVGRLEALTPDRPDAYFALAEEAVDETRLDLAARLFVISAHLSPEAHGASSCLGLAEVERRRGHVDLSRLLTGMARMYSPSPASPDEQLGATVQADRFSLGDVPTRITACLGFYRRGEGARALNALELDATIEAVITRYEQSLRSLLADVINWCGSNPRCEVCHNEVVQKCPACHGGADPGHCTVCDDHDFILCPSCSGLPGPALSVEQERQQIEIEVALLSGTSASWSQQFALDHGRPRAVIDPSQLPHLYDVDPEQCVYVTGEWKVPATSQSDPDQ
;
A
#
# COMPACT_ATOMS: atom_id res chain seq x y z
N MET A 1 28.77 -52.75 13.94
CA MET A 1 28.36 -52.79 15.37
C MET A 1 27.97 -51.38 15.80
N ARG A 2 26.93 -51.27 16.63
CA ARG A 2 26.27 -50.06 17.20
C ARG A 2 25.21 -49.38 16.32
N ARG A 3 23.98 -49.83 16.55
CA ARG A 3 22.71 -49.13 16.25
C ARG A 3 22.51 -48.07 17.33
N HIS A 4 22.25 -46.81 16.95
CA HIS A 4 21.62 -45.83 17.83
C HIS A 4 20.18 -45.62 17.36
N GLY A 5 19.24 -46.04 18.20
CA GLY A 5 17.82 -45.77 18.05
C GLY A 5 17.51 -44.38 18.60
N ASN A 6 16.94 -43.52 17.76
CA ASN A 6 16.42 -42.24 18.19
C ASN A 6 14.92 -42.40 18.48
N SER A 7 14.60 -42.15 19.75
CA SER A 7 13.26 -42.14 20.33
C SER A 7 12.44 -41.01 19.72
N VAL A 8 11.30 -41.35 19.13
CA VAL A 8 10.29 -40.39 18.66
C VAL A 8 9.48 -39.96 19.88
N SER A 9 9.75 -38.78 20.43
CA SER A 9 8.92 -38.15 21.45
C SER A 9 7.69 -37.52 20.79
N CYS A 10 6.52 -38.14 21.00
CA CYS A 10 5.22 -37.52 20.76
C CYS A 10 5.07 -36.27 21.63
N PHE A 11 5.24 -35.09 21.04
CA PHE A 11 4.81 -33.84 21.66
C PHE A 11 3.30 -33.66 21.44
N THR A 12 2.54 -33.93 22.49
CA THR A 12 1.13 -33.55 22.59
C THR A 12 1.04 -32.03 22.64
N VAL A 13 0.69 -31.40 21.50
CA VAL A 13 0.36 -29.98 21.44
C VAL A 13 -1.01 -29.79 22.10
N MET A 14 -1.03 -29.43 23.38
CA MET A 14 -2.22 -28.87 24.02
C MET A 14 -2.51 -27.52 23.38
N ALA A 15 -3.54 -27.48 22.53
CA ALA A 15 -4.12 -26.23 22.03
C ALA A 15 -4.80 -25.50 23.20
N LEU A 16 -4.07 -24.58 23.83
CA LEU A 16 -4.62 -23.64 24.80
C LEU A 16 -5.42 -22.60 24.01
N LEU A 17 -6.71 -22.85 23.82
CA LEU A 17 -7.70 -21.89 23.31
C LEU A 17 -7.81 -20.73 24.30
N THR A 18 -6.92 -19.75 24.19
CA THR A 18 -7.10 -18.45 24.83
C THR A 18 -8.27 -17.75 24.16
N LEU A 19 -9.43 -17.77 24.83
CA LEU A 19 -10.53 -16.85 24.57
C LEU A 19 -9.96 -15.43 24.65
N ILE A 20 -9.66 -14.84 23.49
CA ILE A 20 -9.40 -13.41 23.38
C ILE A 20 -10.75 -12.76 23.69
N PRO A 21 -10.92 -12.03 24.80
CA PRO A 21 -12.13 -11.27 25.01
C PRO A 21 -12.22 -10.29 23.84
N VAL A 22 -13.29 -10.42 23.04
CA VAL A 22 -13.68 -9.37 22.11
C VAL A 22 -14.02 -8.19 23.01
N ILE A 23 -13.05 -7.30 23.22
CA ILE A 23 -13.26 -6.02 23.88
C ILE A 23 -14.14 -5.26 22.91
N GLY A 24 -15.46 -5.41 23.06
CA GLY A 24 -16.42 -4.52 22.43
C GLY A 24 -16.07 -3.12 22.89
N THR A 25 -15.50 -2.34 21.97
CA THR A 25 -15.27 -0.91 22.13
C THR A 25 -16.62 -0.27 22.39
N ARG A 26 -17.00 -0.14 23.66
CA ARG A 26 -18.13 0.70 24.04
C ARG A 26 -17.78 2.11 23.59
N ALA A 27 -18.50 2.61 22.60
CA ALA A 27 -18.48 4.02 22.24
C ALA A 27 -18.63 4.83 23.52
N THR A 28 -17.59 5.59 23.88
CA THR A 28 -17.68 6.55 24.97
C THR A 28 -18.76 7.54 24.60
N ALA A 29 -19.85 7.58 25.37
CA ALA A 29 -20.93 8.53 25.14
C ALA A 29 -20.35 9.94 25.17
N GLN A 30 -20.23 10.55 23.99
CA GLN A 30 -19.72 11.91 23.85
C GLN A 30 -20.76 12.86 24.46
N VAL A 31 -20.34 13.76 25.34
CA VAL A 31 -21.22 14.78 25.90
C VAL A 31 -21.48 15.81 24.80
N LEU A 32 -22.72 15.83 24.29
CA LEU A 32 -23.17 16.81 23.30
C LEU A 32 -23.82 17.98 24.02
N ASP A 33 -23.50 19.20 23.57
CA ASP A 33 -24.21 20.40 24.01
C ASP A 33 -25.64 20.45 23.43
N ALA A 34 -26.46 21.34 23.97
CA ALA A 34 -27.87 21.46 23.60
C ALA A 34 -28.08 21.88 22.13
N ASP A 35 -27.14 22.63 21.54
CA ASP A 35 -27.22 23.05 20.14
C ASP A 35 -27.09 21.84 19.22
N TRP A 36 -26.07 21.01 19.44
CA TRP A 36 -25.86 19.78 18.69
C TRP A 36 -27.00 18.78 18.86
N VAL A 37 -27.57 18.65 20.06
CA VAL A 37 -28.75 17.80 20.28
C VAL A 37 -29.92 18.29 19.43
N GLY A 38 -30.23 19.59 19.44
CA GLY A 38 -31.32 20.15 18.64
C GLY A 38 -31.11 19.96 17.14
N ARG A 39 -29.87 20.09 16.66
CA ARG A 39 -29.52 19.85 15.25
C ARG A 39 -29.65 18.39 14.84
N LEU A 40 -29.23 17.45 15.71
CA LEU A 40 -29.38 16.02 15.48
C LEU A 40 -30.86 15.60 15.50
N GLU A 41 -31.66 16.15 16.41
CA GLU A 41 -33.12 15.92 16.47
C GLU A 41 -33.87 16.49 15.25
N ALA A 42 -33.29 17.47 14.56
CA ALA A 42 -33.83 18.04 13.33
C ALA A 42 -33.48 17.22 12.07
N LEU A 43 -32.61 16.22 12.17
CA LEU A 43 -32.25 15.35 11.04
C LEU A 43 -33.42 14.43 10.69
N THR A 44 -33.61 14.23 9.39
CA THR A 44 -34.71 13.43 8.83
C THR A 44 -34.19 12.57 7.68
N PRO A 45 -34.62 11.30 7.53
CA PRO A 45 -34.00 10.36 6.59
C PRO A 45 -34.12 10.75 5.12
N ASP A 46 -35.09 11.61 4.78
CA ASP A 46 -35.30 12.18 3.44
C ASP A 46 -34.31 13.30 3.08
N ARG A 47 -33.45 13.70 4.03
CA ARG A 47 -32.44 14.77 3.86
C ARG A 47 -31.02 14.27 4.10
N PRO A 48 -30.49 13.36 3.26
CA PRO A 48 -29.15 12.78 3.43
C PRO A 48 -28.01 13.81 3.35
N ASP A 49 -28.27 14.95 2.70
CA ASP A 49 -27.39 16.12 2.63
C ASP A 49 -27.16 16.76 4.01
N ALA A 50 -28.19 16.79 4.85
CA ALA A 50 -28.10 17.35 6.20
C ALA A 50 -27.19 16.51 7.11
N TYR A 51 -27.22 15.18 6.96
CA TYR A 51 -26.27 14.30 7.67
C TYR A 51 -24.84 14.54 7.22
N PHE A 52 -24.62 14.66 5.90
CA PHE A 52 -23.29 14.91 5.35
C PHE A 52 -22.71 16.23 5.86
N ALA A 53 -23.46 17.34 5.73
CA ALA A 53 -23.03 18.65 6.17
C ALA A 53 -22.72 18.68 7.68
N LEU A 54 -23.58 18.06 8.49
CA LEU A 54 -23.35 17.97 9.94
C LEU A 54 -22.12 17.10 10.28
N ALA A 55 -21.82 16.08 9.47
CA ALA A 55 -20.62 15.26 9.63
C ALA A 55 -19.34 16.08 9.41
N GLU A 56 -19.30 16.95 8.40
CA GLU A 56 -18.15 17.82 8.13
C GLU A 56 -17.88 18.76 9.31
N GLU A 57 -18.92 19.40 9.84
CA GLU A 57 -18.78 20.24 11.03
C GLU A 57 -18.31 19.45 12.26
N ALA A 58 -18.78 18.20 12.42
CA ALA A 58 -18.35 17.33 13.50
C ALA A 58 -16.86 16.96 13.38
N VAL A 59 -16.32 16.82 12.15
CA VAL A 59 -14.87 16.65 11.93
C VAL A 59 -14.10 17.87 12.40
N ASP A 60 -14.56 19.07 12.05
CA ASP A 60 -13.91 20.34 12.43
C ASP A 60 -13.91 20.57 13.94
N GLU A 61 -14.98 20.19 14.63
CA GLU A 61 -15.08 20.22 16.09
C GLU A 61 -14.43 19.00 16.77
N THR A 62 -13.71 18.15 16.04
CA THR A 62 -13.02 16.95 16.55
C THR A 62 -13.94 15.89 17.20
N ARG A 63 -15.23 15.89 16.83
CA ARG A 63 -16.24 14.90 17.24
C ARG A 63 -16.22 13.67 16.33
N LEU A 64 -15.06 13.01 16.25
CA LEU A 64 -14.75 12.02 15.21
C LEU A 64 -15.71 10.80 15.19
N ASP A 65 -16.19 10.34 16.35
CA ASP A 65 -17.14 9.22 16.44
C ASP A 65 -18.51 9.59 15.84
N LEU A 66 -19.00 10.79 16.16
CA LEU A 66 -20.23 11.33 15.61
C LEU A 66 -20.10 11.57 14.11
N ALA A 67 -18.99 12.20 13.67
CA ALA A 67 -18.72 12.44 12.26
C ALA A 67 -18.73 11.14 11.45
N ALA A 68 -18.05 10.09 11.96
CA ALA A 68 -18.02 8.80 11.30
C ALA A 68 -19.43 8.20 11.13
N ARG A 69 -20.25 8.24 12.20
CA ARG A 69 -21.63 7.76 12.13
C ARG A 69 -22.47 8.53 11.10
N LEU A 70 -22.37 9.86 11.10
CA LEU A 70 -23.13 10.71 10.19
C LEU A 70 -22.72 10.50 8.72
N PHE A 71 -21.43 10.34 8.42
CA PHE A 71 -20.97 10.00 7.07
C PHE A 71 -21.50 8.63 6.61
N VAL A 72 -21.48 7.62 7.49
CA VAL A 72 -22.02 6.29 7.19
C VAL A 72 -23.51 6.35 6.89
N ILE A 73 -24.29 7.05 7.72
CA ILE A 73 -25.73 7.22 7.49
C ILE A 73 -25.99 7.95 6.18
N SER A 74 -25.28 9.04 5.89
CA SER A 74 -25.44 9.79 4.64
C SER A 74 -25.11 8.93 3.41
N ALA A 75 -24.01 8.16 3.47
CA ALA A 75 -23.62 7.24 2.40
C ALA A 75 -24.64 6.13 2.17
N HIS A 76 -25.29 5.65 3.24
CA HIS A 76 -26.33 4.63 3.14
C HIS A 76 -27.63 5.17 2.55
N LEU A 77 -28.08 6.35 3.03
CA LEU A 77 -29.33 6.97 2.58
C LEU A 77 -29.26 7.45 1.12
N SER A 78 -28.08 7.89 0.65
CA SER A 78 -27.88 8.32 -0.74
C SER A 78 -26.50 7.93 -1.26
N PRO A 79 -26.30 6.65 -1.63
CA PRO A 79 -25.00 6.14 -2.06
C PRO A 79 -24.49 6.81 -3.34
N GLU A 80 -25.40 7.18 -4.25
CA GLU A 80 -25.03 7.84 -5.51
C GLU A 80 -24.55 9.29 -5.31
N ALA A 81 -25.16 10.03 -4.39
CA ALA A 81 -24.82 11.44 -4.17
C ALA A 81 -23.70 11.62 -3.14
N HIS A 82 -23.71 10.82 -2.06
CA HIS A 82 -22.83 11.02 -0.91
C HIS A 82 -21.87 9.86 -0.64
N GLY A 83 -22.02 8.70 -1.28
CA GLY A 83 -21.15 7.54 -1.00
C GLY A 83 -19.66 7.85 -1.16
N ALA A 84 -19.28 8.49 -2.28
CA ALA A 84 -17.90 8.86 -2.55
C ALA A 84 -17.37 9.90 -1.55
N SER A 85 -18.11 10.99 -1.35
CA SER A 85 -17.72 12.08 -0.45
C SER A 85 -17.66 11.62 1.02
N SER A 86 -18.62 10.80 1.46
CA SER A 86 -18.62 10.21 2.80
C SER A 86 -17.42 9.31 3.03
N CYS A 87 -17.00 8.51 2.04
CA CYS A 87 -15.76 7.74 2.13
C CYS A 87 -14.52 8.63 2.31
N LEU A 88 -14.46 9.77 1.62
CA LEU A 88 -13.37 10.74 1.79
C LEU A 88 -13.42 11.41 3.16
N GLY A 89 -14.61 11.78 3.65
CA GLY A 89 -14.81 12.30 4.99
C GLY A 89 -14.37 11.31 6.07
N LEU A 90 -14.76 10.03 5.93
CA LEU A 90 -14.30 8.94 6.79
C LEU A 90 -12.79 8.74 6.71
N ALA A 91 -12.19 8.85 5.52
CA ALA A 91 -10.75 8.75 5.36
C ALA A 91 -10.00 9.84 6.15
N GLU A 92 -10.54 11.06 6.19
CA GLU A 92 -10.00 12.15 7.01
C GLU A 92 -10.19 11.88 8.51
N VAL A 93 -11.36 11.38 8.93
CA VAL A 93 -11.60 10.95 10.32
C VAL A 93 -10.55 9.93 10.78
N GLU A 94 -10.32 8.89 9.99
CA GLU A 94 -9.35 7.84 10.32
C GLU A 94 -7.91 8.34 10.29
N ARG A 95 -7.59 9.28 9.40
CA ARG A 95 -6.28 9.94 9.39
C ARG A 95 -6.04 10.70 10.68
N ARG A 96 -7.02 11.46 11.18
CA ARG A 96 -6.94 12.18 12.48
C ARG A 96 -6.84 11.22 13.67
N ARG A 97 -7.41 10.02 13.58
CA ARG A 97 -7.22 8.94 14.58
C ARG A 97 -5.86 8.24 14.47
N GLY A 98 -5.09 8.47 13.40
CA GLY A 98 -3.80 7.80 13.15
C GLY A 98 -3.91 6.46 12.39
N HIS A 99 -5.10 6.09 11.91
CA HIS A 99 -5.33 4.86 11.15
C HIS A 99 -5.07 5.07 9.64
N VAL A 100 -3.80 5.24 9.28
CA VAL A 100 -3.38 5.57 7.90
C VAL A 100 -3.83 4.53 6.87
N ASP A 101 -3.78 3.24 7.21
CA ASP A 101 -4.15 2.17 6.27
C ASP A 101 -5.65 2.15 5.97
N LEU A 102 -6.49 2.37 7.00
CA LEU A 102 -7.93 2.48 6.83
C LEU A 102 -8.31 3.74 6.04
N SER A 103 -7.62 4.86 6.29
CA SER A 103 -7.76 6.09 5.49
C SER A 103 -7.48 5.85 3.99
N ARG A 104 -6.42 5.11 3.66
CA ARG A 104 -6.10 4.73 2.27
C ARG A 104 -7.19 3.82 1.67
N LEU A 105 -7.67 2.84 2.45
CA LEU A 105 -8.75 1.95 2.03
C LEU A 105 -10.00 2.74 1.66
N LEU A 106 -10.45 3.65 2.55
CA LEU A 106 -11.62 4.50 2.35
C LEU A 106 -11.45 5.47 1.16
N THR A 107 -10.24 5.98 0.96
CA THR A 107 -9.92 6.77 -0.25
C THR A 107 -10.08 5.94 -1.53
N GLY A 108 -9.67 4.67 -1.48
CA GLY A 108 -9.95 3.70 -2.55
C GLY A 108 -11.43 3.44 -2.74
N MET A 109 -12.20 3.35 -1.65
CA MET A 109 -13.67 3.16 -1.68
C MET A 109 -14.41 4.29 -2.38
N ALA A 110 -14.01 5.52 -2.10
CA ALA A 110 -14.61 6.69 -2.71
C ALA A 110 -14.62 6.61 -4.24
N ARG A 111 -13.56 6.03 -4.83
CA ARG A 111 -13.42 5.87 -6.29
C ARG A 111 -14.39 4.86 -6.89
N MET A 112 -14.94 3.95 -6.10
CA MET A 112 -15.93 2.97 -6.58
C MET A 112 -17.35 3.51 -6.58
N TYR A 113 -17.66 4.43 -5.66
CA TYR A 113 -18.98 5.04 -5.56
C TYR A 113 -19.27 6.01 -6.68
N SER A 114 -18.26 6.73 -7.18
CA SER A 114 -18.44 7.63 -8.30
C SER A 114 -18.81 6.81 -9.53
N PRO A 115 -20.08 6.86 -10.03
CA PRO A 115 -20.40 6.33 -11.33
C PRO A 115 -19.76 7.31 -12.30
N SER A 116 -18.52 7.01 -12.67
CA SER A 116 -17.68 7.88 -13.46
C SER A 116 -18.22 7.95 -14.90
N PRO A 117 -18.78 9.07 -15.40
CA PRO A 117 -18.73 9.37 -16.82
C PRO A 117 -17.29 9.83 -17.13
N ALA A 118 -16.34 8.89 -17.19
CA ALA A 118 -14.91 9.16 -17.40
C ALA A 118 -14.34 10.22 -16.45
N SER A 119 -13.90 9.81 -15.28
CA SER A 119 -13.32 10.67 -14.25
C SER A 119 -12.17 11.47 -14.85
N PRO A 120 -11.80 12.63 -14.30
CA PRO A 120 -10.57 13.31 -14.68
C PRO A 120 -9.33 12.42 -14.62
N ASP A 121 -9.36 11.29 -13.88
CA ASP A 121 -8.35 10.21 -13.82
C ASP A 121 -8.55 9.07 -14.84
N GLU A 122 -9.71 8.93 -15.49
CA GLU A 122 -9.91 8.14 -16.72
C GLU A 122 -9.73 8.99 -17.97
N GLN A 123 -9.93 10.31 -17.88
CA GLN A 123 -9.40 11.28 -18.84
C GLN A 123 -7.90 11.43 -18.62
N LEU A 124 -7.37 11.47 -17.39
CA LEU A 124 -5.94 11.32 -17.14
C LEU A 124 -5.51 9.89 -17.40
N GLY A 125 -6.37 8.88 -17.36
CA GLY A 125 -6.02 7.48 -17.60
C GLY A 125 -5.98 7.15 -19.09
N ALA A 126 -6.86 7.78 -19.86
CA ALA A 126 -6.87 7.81 -21.32
C ALA A 126 -5.84 8.81 -21.86
N THR A 127 -5.58 9.92 -21.16
CA THR A 127 -4.49 10.85 -21.47
C THR A 127 -3.16 10.28 -21.01
N VAL A 128 -3.06 9.56 -19.89
CA VAL A 128 -1.87 8.81 -19.45
C VAL A 128 -1.73 7.55 -20.27
N GLN A 129 -2.78 6.92 -20.79
CA GLN A 129 -2.64 5.88 -21.81
C GLN A 129 -2.14 6.48 -23.14
N ALA A 130 -2.67 7.62 -23.56
CA ALA A 130 -2.21 8.33 -24.76
C ALA A 130 -0.79 8.94 -24.61
N ASP A 131 -0.42 9.35 -23.39
CA ASP A 131 0.87 9.94 -23.00
C ASP A 131 1.86 8.84 -22.54
N ARG A 132 1.40 7.62 -22.21
CA ARG A 132 2.22 6.41 -22.00
C ARG A 132 2.78 5.87 -23.30
N PHE A 133 2.07 6.04 -24.42
CA PHE A 133 2.67 5.91 -25.75
C PHE A 133 3.79 6.95 -25.98
N SER A 134 3.84 8.03 -25.19
CA SER A 134 4.87 9.06 -25.23
C SER A 134 5.92 8.97 -24.11
N LEU A 135 5.77 8.08 -23.12
CA LEU A 135 6.81 7.83 -22.09
C LEU A 135 7.99 7.02 -22.65
N GLY A 136 7.87 6.50 -23.86
CA GLY A 136 8.94 5.80 -24.57
C GLY A 136 9.52 4.65 -23.77
N ASP A 137 10.85 4.63 -23.65
CA ASP A 137 11.63 3.62 -22.96
C ASP A 137 11.94 3.97 -21.48
N VAL A 138 11.39 5.06 -20.94
CA VAL A 138 11.71 5.54 -19.59
C VAL A 138 11.49 4.49 -18.49
N PRO A 139 10.35 3.77 -18.43
CA PRO A 139 10.17 2.71 -17.42
C PRO A 139 11.23 1.60 -17.52
N THR A 140 11.62 1.24 -18.75
CA THR A 140 12.67 0.25 -19.02
C THR A 140 14.02 0.76 -18.56
N ARG A 141 14.33 2.04 -18.79
CA ARG A 141 15.58 2.70 -18.38
C ARG A 141 15.71 2.78 -16.86
N ILE A 142 14.64 3.15 -16.15
CA ILE A 142 14.62 3.16 -14.68
C ILE A 142 14.80 1.75 -14.12
N THR A 143 14.09 0.75 -14.67
CA THR A 143 14.24 -0.66 -14.25
C THR A 143 15.66 -1.17 -14.53
N ALA A 144 16.22 -0.86 -15.71
CA ALA A 144 17.59 -1.22 -16.05
C ALA A 144 18.59 -0.59 -15.07
N CYS A 145 18.39 0.69 -14.70
CA CYS A 145 19.18 1.38 -13.70
C CYS A 145 19.16 0.64 -12.35
N LEU A 146 17.97 0.31 -11.83
CA LEU A 146 17.81 -0.43 -10.57
C LEU A 146 18.48 -1.81 -10.63
N GLY A 147 18.38 -2.51 -11.77
CA GLY A 147 19.09 -3.76 -12.01
C GLY A 147 20.61 -3.61 -12.00
N PHE A 148 21.16 -2.58 -12.65
CA PHE A 148 22.60 -2.28 -12.62
C PHE A 148 23.08 -1.89 -11.22
N TYR A 149 22.28 -1.10 -10.50
CA TYR A 149 22.53 -0.72 -9.11
C TYR A 149 22.66 -1.94 -8.20
N ARG A 150 21.71 -2.88 -8.25
CA ARG A 150 21.76 -4.14 -7.47
C ARG A 150 22.99 -5.00 -7.78
N ARG A 151 23.52 -4.93 -9.01
CA ARG A 151 24.75 -5.64 -9.41
C ARG A 151 26.03 -4.87 -9.15
N GLY A 152 25.96 -3.63 -8.65
CA GLY A 152 27.13 -2.78 -8.43
C GLY A 152 27.75 -2.19 -9.68
N GLU A 153 26.97 -2.11 -10.77
CA GLU A 153 27.37 -1.52 -12.04
C GLU A 153 27.00 -0.03 -12.08
N GLY A 154 27.49 0.77 -11.13
CA GLY A 154 27.08 2.17 -10.94
C GLY A 154 27.21 3.04 -12.19
N ALA A 155 28.30 2.91 -12.95
CA ALA A 155 28.47 3.66 -14.20
C ALA A 155 27.40 3.30 -15.24
N ARG A 156 27.04 2.01 -15.37
CA ARG A 156 25.98 1.57 -16.28
C ARG A 156 24.60 1.96 -15.77
N ALA A 157 24.40 1.97 -14.45
CA ALA A 157 23.17 2.44 -13.82
C ALA A 157 22.90 3.91 -14.14
N LEU A 158 23.91 4.78 -13.98
CA LEU A 158 23.81 6.19 -14.33
C LEU A 158 23.60 6.42 -15.84
N ASN A 159 24.32 5.67 -16.68
CA ASN A 159 24.13 5.73 -18.12
C ASN A 159 22.74 5.26 -18.54
N ALA A 160 22.15 4.26 -17.88
CA ALA A 160 20.78 3.82 -18.20
C ALA A 160 19.75 4.92 -17.89
N LEU A 161 19.99 5.70 -16.83
CA LEU A 161 19.11 6.77 -16.37
C LEU A 161 19.14 8.03 -17.24
N GLU A 162 20.03 8.19 -18.25
CA GLU A 162 20.36 9.47 -18.95
C GLU A 162 19.41 10.62 -18.59
N LEU A 163 19.70 11.34 -17.51
CA LEU A 163 18.72 12.21 -16.86
C LEU A 163 18.21 13.29 -17.84
N ASP A 164 16.98 13.10 -18.31
CA ASP A 164 16.29 13.97 -19.24
C ASP A 164 14.97 14.48 -18.65
N ALA A 165 14.35 15.45 -19.32
CA ALA A 165 13.11 16.06 -18.84
C ALA A 165 11.95 15.05 -18.72
N THR A 166 11.98 13.96 -19.48
CA THR A 166 10.96 12.90 -19.46
C THR A 166 11.08 12.07 -18.18
N ILE A 167 12.31 11.74 -17.77
CA ILE A 167 12.57 11.02 -16.52
C ILE A 167 12.17 11.87 -15.32
N GLU A 168 12.52 13.16 -15.30
CA GLU A 168 12.09 14.07 -14.24
C GLU A 168 10.56 14.19 -14.13
N ALA A 169 9.86 14.18 -15.27
CA ALA A 169 8.40 14.15 -15.29
C ALA A 169 7.83 12.84 -14.70
N VAL A 170 8.45 11.69 -14.99
CA VAL A 170 8.08 10.39 -14.39
C VAL A 170 8.35 10.38 -12.88
N ILE A 171 9.52 10.87 -12.44
CA ILE A 171 9.88 10.97 -11.03
C ILE A 171 8.89 11.85 -10.27
N THR A 172 8.48 12.97 -10.87
CA THR A 172 7.50 13.89 -10.27
C THR A 172 6.11 13.26 -10.19
N ARG A 173 5.77 12.35 -11.11
CA ARG A 173 4.46 11.68 -11.19
C ARG A 173 4.31 10.50 -10.23
N TYR A 174 5.34 9.69 -10.01
CA TYR A 174 5.28 8.45 -9.19
C TYR A 174 5.56 8.68 -7.69
N GLU A 175 5.15 9.85 -7.17
CA GLU A 175 5.25 10.25 -5.76
C GLU A 175 6.68 10.45 -5.21
N GLN A 176 6.74 11.04 -4.01
CA GLN A 176 7.96 11.39 -3.29
C GLN A 176 8.84 10.17 -2.95
N SER A 177 8.25 8.97 -2.89
CA SER A 177 8.94 7.71 -2.59
C SER A 177 9.88 7.26 -3.72
N LEU A 178 9.48 7.40 -4.99
CA LEU A 178 10.36 7.10 -6.12
C LEU A 178 11.53 8.09 -6.17
N ARG A 179 11.25 9.37 -5.89
CA ARG A 179 12.27 10.42 -5.85
C ARG A 179 13.34 10.15 -4.81
N SER A 180 12.97 9.78 -3.58
CA SER A 180 13.96 9.46 -2.53
C SER A 180 14.80 8.24 -2.91
N LEU A 181 14.15 7.18 -3.41
CA LEU A 181 14.86 5.97 -3.83
C LEU A 181 15.88 6.27 -4.94
N LEU A 182 15.49 6.98 -5.99
CA LEU A 182 16.39 7.29 -7.11
C LEU A 182 17.51 8.23 -6.70
N ALA A 183 17.27 9.17 -5.78
CA ALA A 183 18.34 10.00 -5.23
C ALA A 183 19.41 9.16 -4.52
N ASP A 184 18.99 8.18 -3.71
CA ASP A 184 19.91 7.25 -3.04
C ASP A 184 20.68 6.39 -4.04
N VAL A 185 20.00 5.87 -5.07
CA VAL A 185 20.60 5.08 -6.15
C VAL A 185 21.64 5.92 -6.92
N ILE A 186 21.29 7.13 -7.35
CA ILE A 186 22.18 8.03 -8.08
C ILE A 186 23.42 8.37 -7.25
N ASN A 187 23.22 8.73 -5.98
CA ASN A 187 24.32 9.08 -5.07
C ASN A 187 25.28 7.89 -4.85
N TRP A 188 24.73 6.69 -4.62
CA TRP A 188 25.54 5.49 -4.48
C TRP A 188 26.29 5.15 -5.76
N CYS A 189 25.64 5.19 -6.92
CA CYS A 189 26.26 4.86 -8.21
C CYS A 189 27.35 5.85 -8.61
N GLY A 190 27.20 7.13 -8.26
CA GLY A 190 28.22 8.16 -8.48
C GLY A 190 29.46 7.94 -7.63
N SER A 191 29.27 7.44 -6.39
CA SER A 191 30.37 7.12 -5.49
C SER A 191 30.99 5.74 -5.76
N ASN A 192 30.23 4.82 -6.37
CA ASN A 192 30.61 3.43 -6.61
C ASN A 192 30.36 3.05 -8.09
N PRO A 193 31.11 3.62 -9.05
CA PRO A 193 30.88 3.36 -10.47
C PRO A 193 31.14 1.90 -10.85
N ARG A 194 32.02 1.22 -10.11
CA ARG A 194 32.38 -0.21 -10.23
C ARG A 194 33.15 -0.66 -8.98
N CYS A 195 33.28 -1.97 -8.78
CA CYS A 195 34.22 -2.49 -7.79
C CYS A 195 35.67 -2.06 -8.09
N GLU A 196 36.39 -1.56 -7.09
CA GLU A 196 37.78 -1.12 -7.23
C GLU A 196 38.75 -2.27 -7.50
N VAL A 197 38.41 -3.49 -7.05
CA VAL A 197 39.27 -4.67 -7.17
C VAL A 197 38.99 -5.46 -8.44
N CYS A 198 37.73 -5.85 -8.68
CA CYS A 198 37.40 -6.70 -9.83
C CYS A 198 36.82 -5.94 -11.02
N HIS A 199 36.56 -4.63 -10.91
CA HIS A 199 35.93 -3.85 -11.97
C HIS A 199 34.63 -4.45 -12.52
N ASN A 200 33.89 -5.17 -11.65
CA ASN A 200 32.66 -5.92 -11.94
C ASN A 200 32.84 -7.18 -12.79
N GLU A 201 34.07 -7.59 -13.09
CA GLU A 201 34.40 -8.95 -13.51
C GLU A 201 34.39 -9.84 -12.25
N VAL A 202 33.20 -10.18 -11.75
CA VAL A 202 32.98 -10.91 -10.49
C VAL A 202 33.90 -12.12 -10.30
N VAL A 203 34.20 -12.79 -11.41
CA VAL A 203 35.10 -13.95 -11.50
C VAL A 203 36.50 -13.46 -11.86
N GLN A 204 37.43 -13.59 -10.93
CA GLN A 204 38.82 -13.17 -11.08
C GLN A 204 39.74 -14.39 -11.15
N LYS A 205 40.85 -14.26 -11.85
CA LYS A 205 41.92 -15.26 -11.74
C LYS A 205 42.43 -15.28 -10.30
N CYS A 206 42.72 -16.47 -9.78
CA CYS A 206 43.28 -16.58 -8.43
C CYS A 206 44.55 -15.72 -8.34
N PRO A 207 44.66 -14.77 -7.39
CA PRO A 207 45.80 -13.88 -7.30
C PRO A 207 47.08 -14.61 -6.87
N ALA A 208 46.97 -15.82 -6.32
CA ALA A 208 48.10 -16.63 -5.88
C ALA A 208 48.74 -17.46 -7.01
N CYS A 209 47.92 -18.09 -7.87
CA CYS A 209 48.41 -18.91 -8.99
C CYS A 209 48.23 -18.25 -10.37
N HIS A 210 47.61 -17.07 -10.43
CA HIS A 210 47.27 -16.33 -11.66
C HIS A 210 46.48 -17.15 -12.71
N GLY A 211 45.69 -18.14 -12.26
CA GLY A 211 44.93 -19.04 -13.12
C GLY A 211 45.79 -20.05 -13.88
N GLY A 212 47.00 -20.32 -13.38
CA GLY A 212 47.83 -21.44 -13.80
C GLY A 212 48.02 -22.39 -12.63
N ALA A 213 47.24 -23.47 -12.58
CA ALA A 213 47.53 -24.57 -11.67
C ALA A 213 48.81 -25.28 -12.15
N ASP A 214 49.98 -24.89 -11.62
CA ASP A 214 51.07 -25.85 -11.51
C ASP A 214 50.56 -27.06 -10.68
N PRO A 215 51.10 -28.28 -10.85
CA PRO A 215 50.60 -29.49 -10.19
C PRO A 215 50.74 -29.51 -8.64
N GLY A 216 51.03 -28.36 -8.02
CA GLY A 216 50.96 -28.14 -6.59
C GLY A 216 49.64 -27.46 -6.21
N HIS A 217 48.86 -28.15 -5.39
CA HIS A 217 47.53 -27.74 -4.91
C HIS A 217 47.50 -26.27 -4.43
N CYS A 218 46.75 -25.39 -5.09
CA CYS A 218 46.66 -23.99 -4.68
C CYS A 218 45.64 -23.84 -3.56
N THR A 219 46.12 -23.63 -2.33
CA THR A 219 45.26 -23.57 -1.13
C THR A 219 44.29 -22.39 -1.11
N VAL A 220 44.50 -21.37 -1.93
CA VAL A 220 43.65 -20.18 -2.00
C VAL A 220 42.42 -20.41 -2.88
N CYS A 221 42.57 -21.14 -3.98
CA CYS A 221 41.48 -21.42 -4.92
C CYS A 221 41.03 -22.88 -4.95
N ASP A 222 41.63 -23.76 -4.15
CA ASP A 222 41.31 -25.20 -4.12
C ASP A 222 41.36 -25.82 -5.53
N ASP A 223 42.44 -25.52 -6.27
CA ASP A 223 42.67 -25.90 -7.67
C ASP A 223 41.67 -25.38 -8.70
N HIS A 224 40.87 -24.35 -8.36
CA HIS A 224 40.06 -23.64 -9.35
C HIS A 224 40.86 -22.51 -10.01
N ASP A 225 40.82 -22.41 -11.34
CA ASP A 225 41.51 -21.33 -12.06
C ASP A 225 40.94 -19.94 -11.76
N PHE A 226 39.71 -19.91 -11.23
CA PHE A 226 38.95 -18.71 -10.96
C PHE A 226 38.36 -18.71 -9.55
N ILE A 227 38.40 -17.53 -8.92
CA ILE A 227 37.76 -17.28 -7.62
C ILE A 227 36.81 -16.08 -7.74
N LEU A 228 35.85 -16.00 -6.83
CA LEU A 228 35.08 -14.76 -6.66
C LEU A 228 35.98 -13.66 -6.13
N CYS A 229 35.73 -12.43 -6.57
CA CYS A 229 36.43 -11.25 -6.05
C CYS A 229 36.40 -11.24 -4.52
N PRO A 230 37.56 -11.19 -3.83
CA PRO A 230 37.60 -11.25 -2.37
C PRO A 230 37.03 -9.98 -1.70
N SER A 231 36.97 -8.87 -2.42
CA SER A 231 36.45 -7.60 -1.90
C SER A 231 34.92 -7.57 -1.90
N CYS A 232 34.26 -8.03 -2.98
CA CYS A 232 32.80 -7.99 -3.08
C CYS A 232 32.11 -9.35 -2.94
N SER A 233 32.86 -10.45 -2.87
CA SER A 233 32.34 -11.83 -2.85
C SER A 233 31.34 -12.13 -3.98
N GLY A 234 31.50 -11.45 -5.12
CA GLY A 234 30.62 -11.55 -6.28
C GLY A 234 29.32 -10.76 -6.22
N LEU A 235 29.11 -9.94 -5.19
CA LEU A 235 27.99 -9.01 -5.07
C LEU A 235 28.54 -7.58 -4.90
N PRO A 236 28.95 -6.90 -5.99
CA PRO A 236 29.51 -5.56 -5.90
C PRO A 236 28.45 -4.46 -5.63
N GLY A 237 27.17 -4.82 -5.66
CA GLY A 237 26.08 -3.91 -5.33
C GLY A 237 25.97 -3.61 -3.83
N PRO A 238 25.13 -2.65 -3.46
CA PRO A 238 24.88 -2.35 -2.05
C PRO A 238 24.13 -3.49 -1.37
N ALA A 239 24.37 -3.65 -0.08
CA ALA A 239 23.54 -4.49 0.77
C ALA A 239 22.18 -3.82 0.99
N LEU A 240 21.15 -4.32 0.30
CA LEU A 240 19.79 -3.85 0.47
C LEU A 240 19.12 -4.59 1.64
N SER A 241 18.35 -3.87 2.44
CA SER A 241 17.39 -4.51 3.33
C SER A 241 16.25 -5.14 2.54
N VAL A 242 15.58 -6.14 3.13
CA VAL A 242 14.41 -6.80 2.53
C VAL A 242 13.33 -5.79 2.14
N GLU A 243 13.16 -4.75 2.95
CA GLU A 243 12.18 -3.69 2.69
C GLU A 243 12.57 -2.79 1.51
N GLN A 244 13.86 -2.44 1.38
CA GLN A 244 14.36 -1.67 0.23
C GLN A 244 14.28 -2.48 -1.07
N GLU A 245 14.58 -3.77 -1.00
CA GLU A 245 14.46 -4.67 -2.15
C GLU A 245 12.99 -4.81 -2.57
N ARG A 246 12.08 -4.99 -1.61
CA ARG A 246 10.62 -4.99 -1.84
C ARG A 246 10.16 -3.70 -2.51
N GLN A 247 10.56 -2.55 -1.97
CA GLN A 247 10.22 -1.24 -2.53
C GLN A 247 10.72 -1.08 -3.98
N GLN A 248 11.95 -1.53 -4.28
CA GLN A 248 12.46 -1.51 -5.65
C GLN A 248 11.63 -2.39 -6.58
N ILE A 249 11.29 -3.62 -6.16
CA ILE A 249 10.49 -4.54 -6.95
C ILE A 249 9.08 -3.97 -7.18
N GLU A 250 8.45 -3.39 -6.17
CA GLU A 250 7.13 -2.74 -6.29
C GLU A 250 7.16 -1.61 -7.33
N ILE A 251 8.22 -0.79 -7.32
CA ILE A 251 8.43 0.27 -8.30
C ILE A 251 8.67 -0.31 -9.69
N GLU A 252 9.54 -1.31 -9.84
CA GLU A 252 9.79 -1.97 -11.12
C GLU A 252 8.50 -2.58 -11.69
N VAL A 253 7.69 -3.21 -10.85
CA VAL A 253 6.41 -3.76 -11.26
C VAL A 253 5.42 -2.65 -11.61
N ALA A 254 5.36 -1.55 -10.86
CA ALA A 254 4.52 -0.41 -11.20
C ALA A 254 4.92 0.26 -12.53
N LEU A 255 6.23 0.32 -12.81
CA LEU A 255 6.79 0.88 -14.04
C LEU A 255 6.58 -0.04 -15.24
N LEU A 256 6.79 -1.36 -15.07
CA LEU A 256 6.74 -2.35 -16.16
C LEU A 256 5.34 -2.93 -16.41
N SER A 257 4.46 -2.94 -15.42
CA SER A 257 3.10 -3.48 -15.56
C SER A 257 2.20 -2.48 -16.28
N GLY A 258 2.39 -2.36 -17.60
CA GLY A 258 1.47 -1.65 -18.47
C GLY A 258 0.08 -2.30 -18.40
N THR A 259 -0.85 -1.70 -17.66
CA THR A 259 -2.33 -1.91 -17.61
C THR A 259 -2.89 -3.34 -17.50
N SER A 260 -2.08 -4.39 -17.51
CA SER A 260 -2.50 -5.78 -17.32
C SER A 260 -1.46 -6.51 -16.48
N ALA A 261 -1.34 -6.12 -15.21
CA ALA A 261 -0.75 -7.02 -14.23
C ALA A 261 -1.61 -8.29 -14.25
N SER A 262 -1.00 -9.44 -14.59
CA SER A 262 -1.69 -10.72 -14.42
C SER A 262 -2.09 -10.86 -12.95
N TRP A 263 -3.23 -11.47 -12.67
CA TRP A 263 -3.69 -11.71 -11.29
C TRP A 263 -2.62 -12.37 -10.41
N SER A 264 -1.80 -13.24 -10.99
CA SER A 264 -0.64 -13.87 -10.35
C SER A 264 0.43 -12.87 -9.91
N GLN A 265 0.70 -11.83 -10.69
CA GLN A 265 1.70 -10.81 -10.40
C GLN A 265 1.23 -9.87 -9.29
N GLN A 266 -0.05 -9.48 -9.32
CA GLN A 266 -0.66 -8.73 -8.23
C GLN A 266 -0.70 -9.56 -6.93
N PHE A 267 -1.00 -10.86 -7.00
CA PHE A 267 -0.98 -11.76 -5.84
C PHE A 267 0.43 -11.90 -5.23
N ALA A 268 1.47 -11.95 -6.07
CA ALA A 268 2.86 -12.00 -5.62
C ALA A 268 3.27 -10.69 -4.91
N LEU A 269 2.84 -9.54 -5.44
CA LEU A 269 3.05 -8.23 -4.82
C LEU A 269 2.29 -8.08 -3.49
N ASP A 270 1.02 -8.48 -3.47
CA ASP A 270 0.17 -8.38 -2.29
C ASP A 270 0.52 -9.48 -1.25
N HIS A 271 1.52 -10.33 -1.51
CA HIS A 271 1.93 -11.48 -0.68
C HIS A 271 0.77 -12.42 -0.31
N GLY A 272 -0.19 -12.59 -1.23
CA GLY A 272 -1.40 -13.34 -0.98
C GLY A 272 -2.29 -12.76 0.12
N ARG A 273 -2.08 -11.50 0.54
CA ARG A 273 -3.09 -10.78 1.32
C ARG A 273 -4.35 -10.77 0.45
N PRO A 274 -5.49 -11.28 0.96
CA PRO A 274 -6.71 -11.19 0.20
C PRO A 274 -6.93 -9.72 -0.07
N ARG A 275 -7.02 -9.35 -1.36
CA ARG A 275 -7.60 -8.07 -1.71
C ARG A 275 -8.96 -8.07 -1.05
N ALA A 276 -9.13 -7.21 -0.04
CA ALA A 276 -10.44 -6.96 0.48
C ALA A 276 -11.27 -6.54 -0.74
N VAL A 277 -12.24 -7.35 -1.12
CA VAL A 277 -13.26 -6.91 -2.06
C VAL A 277 -13.96 -5.81 -1.31
N ILE A 278 -13.61 -4.59 -1.68
CA ILE A 278 -14.10 -3.45 -0.96
C ILE A 278 -15.51 -3.23 -1.49
N ASP A 279 -16.50 -3.62 -0.70
CA ASP A 279 -17.89 -3.39 -1.02
C ASP A 279 -18.36 -2.22 -0.16
N PRO A 280 -18.71 -1.08 -0.77
CA PRO A 280 -19.14 0.07 -0.01
C PRO A 280 -20.40 -0.13 0.82
N SER A 281 -21.24 -1.12 0.49
CA SER A 281 -22.36 -1.52 1.34
C SER A 281 -21.93 -2.06 2.72
N GLN A 282 -20.64 -2.39 2.90
CA GLN A 282 -20.07 -2.86 4.17
C GLN A 282 -19.68 -1.71 5.12
N LEU A 283 -19.76 -0.44 4.70
CA LEU A 283 -19.43 0.70 5.58
C LEU A 283 -20.15 0.66 6.93
N PRO A 284 -21.46 0.37 7.01
CA PRO A 284 -22.16 0.29 8.29
C PRO A 284 -21.57 -0.79 9.22
N HIS A 285 -21.21 -1.96 8.67
CA HIS A 285 -20.55 -3.02 9.44
C HIS A 285 -19.14 -2.66 9.88
N LEU A 286 -18.38 -1.96 9.02
CA LEU A 286 -17.01 -1.53 9.32
C LEU A 286 -16.96 -0.56 10.51
N TYR A 287 -18.01 0.25 10.69
CA TYR A 287 -18.12 1.28 11.73
C TYR A 287 -19.05 0.91 12.89
N ASP A 288 -19.61 -0.31 12.90
CA ASP A 288 -20.63 -0.74 13.87
C ASP A 288 -21.81 0.25 13.98
N VAL A 289 -22.26 0.74 12.83
CA VAL A 289 -23.40 1.66 12.72
C VAL A 289 -24.55 0.89 12.09
N ASP A 290 -25.69 0.87 12.76
CA ASP A 290 -26.95 0.45 12.16
C ASP A 290 -27.51 1.63 11.34
N PRO A 291 -27.52 1.54 10.00
CA PRO A 291 -27.92 2.67 9.17
C PRO A 291 -29.44 2.93 9.22
N GLU A 292 -30.24 1.94 9.65
CA GLU A 292 -31.68 2.11 9.87
C GLU A 292 -31.95 3.01 11.09
N GLN A 293 -31.00 3.10 12.03
CA GLN A 293 -31.08 4.00 13.19
C GLN A 293 -30.62 5.42 12.83
N CYS A 294 -31.32 6.06 11.90
CA CYS A 294 -30.95 7.37 11.38
C CYS A 294 -31.65 8.55 12.06
N VAL A 295 -32.58 8.34 13.02
CA VAL A 295 -33.25 9.43 13.75
C VAL A 295 -32.67 9.55 15.15
N TYR A 296 -32.26 10.75 15.56
CA TYR A 296 -31.77 10.99 16.92
C TYR A 296 -32.91 11.54 17.78
N VAL A 297 -33.25 10.85 18.87
CA VAL A 297 -34.33 11.26 19.79
C VAL A 297 -33.87 11.05 21.23
N THR A 298 -33.94 12.10 22.05
CA THR A 298 -33.65 11.99 23.50
C THR A 298 -32.29 11.38 23.83
N GLY A 299 -31.27 11.65 23.02
CA GLY A 299 -29.91 11.14 23.26
C GLY A 299 -29.59 9.79 22.61
N GLU A 300 -30.54 9.19 21.89
CA GLU A 300 -30.38 7.86 21.30
C GLU A 300 -30.72 7.87 19.81
N TRP A 301 -29.99 7.09 19.03
CA TRP A 301 -30.31 6.81 17.63
C TRP A 301 -31.37 5.72 17.54
N LYS A 302 -32.43 5.96 16.78
CA LYS A 302 -33.61 5.09 16.65
C LYS A 302 -33.99 4.92 15.19
N VAL A 303 -34.65 3.81 14.91
CA VAL A 303 -35.28 3.56 13.61
C VAL A 303 -36.45 4.54 13.44
N PRO A 304 -36.59 5.21 12.27
CA PRO A 304 -37.74 6.05 12.00
C PRO A 304 -39.02 5.28 12.30
N ALA A 305 -40.00 5.93 12.93
CA ALA A 305 -41.32 5.33 13.07
C ALA A 305 -41.86 5.12 11.65
N THR A 306 -41.76 3.89 11.14
CA THR A 306 -42.38 3.51 9.88
C THR A 306 -43.82 3.92 10.03
N SER A 307 -44.31 4.81 9.17
CA SER A 307 -45.73 5.11 9.10
C SER A 307 -46.41 3.77 8.87
N GLN A 308 -46.91 3.16 9.95
CA GLN A 308 -47.77 1.99 9.87
C GLN A 308 -48.90 2.45 8.98
N SER A 309 -48.84 2.01 7.72
CA SER A 309 -49.92 2.17 6.78
C SER A 309 -51.07 1.45 7.45
N ASP A 310 -52.01 2.23 7.98
CA ASP A 310 -53.20 1.73 8.61
C ASP A 310 -53.87 0.80 7.59
N PRO A 311 -53.88 -0.54 7.80
CA PRO A 311 -54.29 -1.48 6.77
C PRO A 311 -55.80 -1.43 6.46
N ASP A 312 -56.55 -0.54 7.13
CA ASP A 312 -58.01 -0.38 7.05
C ASP A 312 -58.47 0.90 6.28
N GLN A 313 -57.64 1.50 5.42
CA GLN A 313 -58.08 2.53 4.45
C GLN A 313 -58.23 2.02 3.01
#